data_AF-A0AB39M2I7-F1
#
_entry.id   AF-A0AB39M2I7-F1
#
_cell.length_a   1.000
_cell.length_b   1.000
_cell.length_c   1.000
_cell.angle_alpha   90.00
_cell.angle_beta   90.00
_cell.angle_gamma   90.00
#
_symmetry.space_group_name_H-M   'P 1'
#
loop_
_entity.id
_entity.type
_entity.pdbx_description
1 polymer ?
#
loop_
_entity_poly.entity_id
_entity_poly.type
_entity_poly.pdbx_seq_one_letter_code
_entity_poly.pdbx_strand_id
1 'polypeptide(L)'
;MTADWRVLDLPEVVALAGRAARRIADGYEDTLTMEYDDARQEALIILATKPDMVNECLADPNLGLGVLYHRLYLDLTDRVKTEAKRRIRHTSYEAACDAAERGRV
;
A
#
# COMPACT_ATOMS: atom_id res chain seq x y z
N MET A 1 13.96 4.52 -12.01
CA MET A 1 12.76 3.68 -12.18
C MET A 1 11.71 4.55 -12.84
N THR A 2 11.28 4.20 -14.05
CA THR A 2 10.26 4.96 -14.79
C THR A 2 8.94 4.22 -14.61
N ALA A 3 7.89 4.92 -14.22
CA ALA A 3 6.57 4.31 -14.13
C ALA A 3 6.05 3.99 -15.53
N ASP A 4 5.48 2.80 -15.71
CA ASP A 4 4.78 2.40 -16.92
C ASP A 4 3.30 2.17 -16.59
N TRP A 5 2.46 3.11 -17.01
CA TRP A 5 1.03 3.07 -16.76
C TRP A 5 0.29 2.09 -17.68
N ARG A 6 0.93 1.62 -18.77
CA ARG A 6 0.33 0.68 -19.72
C ARG A 6 0.06 -0.68 -19.09
N VAL A 7 0.77 -1.05 -18.03
CA VAL A 7 0.50 -2.28 -17.28
C VAL A 7 -0.90 -2.29 -16.65
N LEU A 8 -1.52 -1.11 -16.48
CA LEU A 8 -2.88 -0.97 -15.98
C LEU A 8 -3.95 -1.05 -17.08
N ASP A 9 -3.56 -1.12 -18.36
CA ASP A 9 -4.49 -1.42 -19.46
C ASP A 9 -4.94 -2.89 -19.43
N LEU A 10 -4.23 -3.74 -18.68
CA LEU A 10 -4.54 -5.15 -18.46
C LEU A 10 -5.63 -5.30 -17.39
N PRO A 11 -6.84 -5.77 -17.73
CA PRO A 11 -7.95 -5.87 -16.78
C PRO A 11 -7.64 -6.75 -15.58
N GLU A 12 -6.89 -7.83 -15.77
CA GLU A 12 -6.47 -8.75 -14.71
C GLU A 12 -5.55 -8.09 -13.68
N VAL A 13 -4.71 -7.14 -14.09
CA VAL A 13 -3.81 -6.37 -13.22
C VAL A 13 -4.62 -5.40 -12.37
N VAL A 14 -5.57 -4.69 -12.98
CA VAL A 14 -6.48 -3.77 -12.26
C VAL A 14 -7.38 -4.52 -11.28
N ALA A 15 -7.92 -5.67 -11.69
CA ALA A 15 -8.74 -6.52 -10.81
C ALA A 15 -7.93 -7.03 -9.62
N LEU A 16 -6.65 -7.37 -9.83
CA LEU A 16 -5.73 -7.80 -8.79
C LEU A 16 -5.45 -6.68 -7.77
N ALA A 17 -5.27 -5.44 -8.24
CA ALA A 17 -5.16 -4.27 -7.36
C ALA A 17 -6.40 -4.11 -6.47
N GLY A 18 -7.60 -4.26 -7.03
CA GLY A 18 -8.86 -4.22 -6.28
C GLY A 18 -8.97 -5.31 -5.21
N ARG A 19 -8.50 -6.54 -5.51
CA ARG A 19 -8.47 -7.63 -4.52
C ARG A 19 -7.48 -7.36 -3.38
N ALA A 20 -6.29 -6.89 -3.70
CA ALA A 20 -5.28 -6.54 -2.69
C ALA A 20 -5.76 -5.41 -1.78
N ALA A 21 -6.34 -4.36 -2.37
CA ALA A 21 -6.95 -3.24 -1.67
C ALA A 21 -8.07 -3.68 -0.72
N ARG A 22 -8.96 -4.56 -1.18
CA ARG A 22 -10.04 -5.10 -0.33
C ARG A 22 -9.49 -5.85 0.88
N ARG A 23 -8.44 -6.66 0.69
CA ARG A 23 -7.81 -7.39 1.79
C ARG A 23 -7.16 -6.47 2.83
N ILE A 24 -6.62 -5.33 2.40
CA ILE A 24 -6.05 -4.34 3.30
C ILE A 24 -7.15 -3.59 4.05
N ALA A 25 -8.19 -3.13 3.35
CA ALA A 25 -9.31 -2.42 3.96
C ALA A 25 -10.09 -3.29 4.96
N ASP A 26 -10.22 -4.59 4.68
CA ASP A 26 -10.87 -5.56 5.58
C ASP A 26 -9.91 -6.12 6.66
N GLY A 27 -8.62 -5.76 6.64
CA GLY A 27 -7.55 -6.41 7.42
C GLY A 27 -7.02 -5.59 8.61
N TYR A 28 -6.40 -6.31 9.56
CA TYR A 28 -5.62 -5.90 10.77
C TYR A 28 -5.93 -4.55 11.46
N GLU A 29 -6.00 -4.57 12.79
CA GLU A 29 -6.15 -3.38 13.67
C GLU A 29 -5.15 -2.25 13.35
N ASP A 30 -3.92 -2.60 12.91
CA ASP A 30 -2.88 -1.64 12.50
C ASP A 30 -3.07 -1.09 11.06
N THR A 31 -3.74 -1.83 10.17
CA THR A 31 -4.02 -1.44 8.77
C THR A 31 -5.42 -0.84 8.58
N LEU A 32 -6.25 -0.87 9.64
CA LEU A 32 -7.60 -0.30 9.75
C LEU A 32 -7.68 1.24 9.55
N THR A 33 -6.57 1.87 9.14
CA THR A 33 -6.46 3.32 8.92
C THR A 33 -6.50 3.73 7.45
N MET A 34 -6.47 2.77 6.51
CA MET A 34 -6.51 3.06 5.08
C MET A 34 -7.83 2.61 4.46
N GLU A 35 -8.52 3.54 3.81
CA GLU A 35 -9.77 3.27 3.11
C GLU A 35 -9.54 2.44 1.84
N TYR A 36 -10.58 1.75 1.38
CA TYR A 36 -10.48 0.91 0.17
C TYR A 36 -10.00 1.68 -1.06
N ASP A 37 -10.49 2.91 -1.26
CA ASP A 37 -10.15 3.70 -2.43
C ASP A 37 -8.68 4.14 -2.39
N ASP A 38 -8.17 4.56 -1.22
CA ASP A 38 -6.76 4.85 -0.99
C ASP A 38 -5.89 3.60 -1.22
N ALA A 39 -6.32 2.46 -0.66
CA ALA A 39 -5.65 1.18 -0.83
C ALA A 39 -5.53 0.78 -2.30
N ARG A 40 -6.62 0.97 -3.05
CA ARG A 40 -6.69 0.68 -4.47
C ARG A 40 -5.79 1.62 -5.27
N GLN A 41 -5.77 2.90 -4.92
CA GLN A 41 -4.90 3.87 -5.58
C GLN A 41 -3.42 3.55 -5.36
N GLU A 42 -3.00 3.28 -4.12
CA GLU A 42 -1.62 2.90 -3.80
C GLU A 42 -1.23 1.58 -4.50
N ALA A 43 -2.15 0.61 -4.55
CA ALA A 43 -1.92 -0.64 -5.29
C ALA A 43 -1.64 -0.40 -6.78
N LEU A 44 -2.42 0.47 -7.44
CA LEU A 44 -2.21 0.83 -8.85
C LEU A 44 -0.88 1.57 -9.06
N ILE A 45 -0.52 2.47 -8.14
CA ILE A 45 0.77 3.18 -8.17
C ILE A 45 1.93 2.20 -8.03
N ILE A 46 1.85 1.22 -7.13
CA ILE A 46 2.90 0.21 -6.96
C ILE A 46 3.09 -0.59 -8.25
N LEU A 47 2.00 -1.05 -8.87
CA LEU A 47 2.04 -1.82 -10.11
C LEU A 47 2.66 -1.00 -11.26
N ALA A 48 2.25 0.26 -11.42
CA ALA A 48 2.79 1.14 -12.45
C ALA A 48 4.25 1.53 -12.19
N THR A 49 4.69 1.65 -10.93
CA THR A 49 6.07 2.02 -10.58
C THR A 49 7.03 0.83 -10.55
N LYS A 50 6.52 -0.40 -10.54
CA LYS A 50 7.28 -1.64 -10.62
C LYS A 50 6.85 -2.50 -11.83
N PRO A 51 6.94 -1.97 -13.07
CA PRO A 51 6.45 -2.68 -14.25
C PRO A 51 7.22 -3.98 -14.52
N ASP A 52 8.51 -4.04 -14.16
CA ASP A 52 9.31 -5.27 -14.30
C ASP A 52 8.72 -6.44 -13.48
N MET A 53 8.19 -6.16 -12.29
CA MET A 53 7.52 -7.18 -11.47
C MET A 53 6.25 -7.71 -12.13
N VAL A 54 5.48 -6.81 -12.77
CA VAL A 54 4.25 -7.19 -13.48
C VAL A 54 4.62 -8.03 -14.70
N ASN A 55 5.55 -7.55 -15.52
CA ASN A 55 5.99 -8.22 -16.74
C ASN A 55 6.61 -9.59 -16.46
N GLU A 56 7.46 -9.72 -15.44
CA GLU A 56 8.03 -11.00 -15.00
C GLU A 56 6.92 -12.00 -14.63
N CYS A 57 5.96 -11.58 -13.81
CA CYS A 57 4.89 -12.47 -13.36
C CYS A 57 3.92 -12.86 -14.48
N LEU A 58 3.73 -12.00 -15.49
CA LEU A 58 2.88 -12.29 -16.65
C LEU A 58 3.60 -13.10 -17.73
N ALA A 59 4.91 -12.95 -17.86
CA ALA A 59 5.71 -13.66 -18.84
C ALA A 59 6.12 -15.07 -18.39
N ASP A 60 6.31 -15.31 -17.09
CA ASP A 60 6.67 -16.63 -16.55
C ASP A 60 5.40 -17.47 -16.22
N PRO A 61 5.18 -18.60 -16.91
CA PRO A 61 4.08 -19.51 -16.63
C PRO A 61 4.04 -20.06 -15.19
N ASN A 62 5.16 -20.05 -14.47
CA ASN A 62 5.28 -20.59 -13.11
C ASN A 62 4.96 -19.56 -12.00
N LEU A 63 5.00 -18.25 -12.30
CA LEU A 63 4.71 -17.19 -11.32
C LEU A 63 3.23 -16.79 -11.36
N GLY A 64 2.78 -16.34 -12.53
CA GLY A 64 1.42 -15.92 -12.80
C GLY A 64 0.87 -14.84 -11.84
N LEU A 65 -0.45 -14.69 -11.88
CA LEU A 65 -1.18 -13.69 -11.07
C LEU A 65 -1.14 -13.96 -9.56
N GLY A 66 -0.91 -15.21 -9.14
CA GLY A 66 -0.84 -15.58 -7.73
C GLY A 66 0.38 -14.98 -7.04
N VAL A 67 1.55 -15.08 -7.67
CA VAL A 67 2.78 -14.47 -7.16
C VAL A 67 2.71 -12.95 -7.24
N LEU A 68 2.17 -12.39 -8.34
CA LEU A 68 1.97 -10.94 -8.46
C LEU A 68 1.11 -10.39 -7.33
N TYR A 69 0.01 -11.08 -6.99
CA TYR A 69 -0.86 -10.72 -5.88
C TYR A 69 -0.12 -10.74 -4.55
N HIS A 70 0.67 -11.79 -4.28
CA HIS A 70 1.42 -11.89 -3.04
C HIS A 70 2.46 -10.77 -2.89
N ARG A 71 3.23 -10.49 -3.95
CA ARG A 71 4.24 -9.42 -3.97
C ARG A 71 3.58 -8.05 -3.77
N LEU A 72 2.49 -7.76 -4.49
CA LEU A 72 1.73 -6.53 -4.33
C LEU A 72 1.18 -6.36 -2.90
N TYR A 73 0.63 -7.43 -2.32
CA TYR A 73 0.07 -7.40 -0.97
C TYR A 73 1.13 -7.06 0.09
N LEU A 74 2.35 -7.61 -0.04
CA LEU A 74 3.46 -7.29 0.86
C LEU A 74 3.88 -5.82 0.73
N ASP A 75 4.09 -5.34 -0.49
CA ASP A 75 4.44 -3.93 -0.74
C ASP A 75 3.38 -2.96 -0.20
N LEU A 76 2.10 -3.28 -0.42
CA LEU A 76 0.99 -2.47 0.05
C LEU A 76 0.91 -2.48 1.58
N THR A 77 1.13 -3.64 2.22
CA THR A 77 1.19 -3.74 3.68
C THR A 77 2.32 -2.89 4.27
N ASP A 78 3.51 -2.92 3.67
CA ASP A 78 4.65 -2.14 4.12
C ASP A 78 4.41 -0.64 3.95
N ARG A 79 3.74 -0.24 2.87
CA ARG A 79 3.33 1.14 2.62
C ARG A 79 2.39 1.64 3.70
N VAL A 80 1.34 0.88 4.02
CA VAL A 80 0.36 1.21 5.07
C VAL A 80 1.04 1.32 6.42
N LYS A 81 1.87 0.35 6.80
CA LYS A 81 2.61 0.40 8.07
C LYS A 81 3.52 1.62 8.13
N THR A 82 4.16 1.98 7.02
CA THR A 82 5.01 3.17 6.94
C THR A 82 4.20 4.44 7.11
N GLU A 83 3.04 4.53 6.47
CA GLU A 83 2.15 5.69 6.59
C GLU A 83 1.55 5.80 8.00
N ALA A 84 1.04 4.72 8.56
CA ALA A 84 0.55 4.67 9.94
C ALA A 84 1.62 5.13 10.93
N LYS A 85 2.87 4.64 10.80
CA LYS A 85 4.01 5.10 11.61
C LYS A 85 4.30 6.59 11.43
N ARG A 86 4.22 7.11 10.19
CA ARG A 86 4.39 8.55 9.92
C ARG A 86 3.27 9.37 10.57
N ARG A 87 2.01 8.96 10.45
CA ARG A 87 0.85 9.60 11.09
C ARG A 87 1.01 9.63 12.61
N ILE A 88 1.42 8.52 13.25
CA ILE A 88 1.72 8.46 14.69
C ILE A 88 2.83 9.45 15.07
N ARG A 89 3.92 9.54 14.29
CA ARG A 89 5.00 10.51 14.54
C ARG A 89 4.56 11.97 14.37
N HIS A 90 3.46 12.21 13.66
CA HIS A 90 2.84 13.52 13.50
C HIS A 90 1.77 13.84 14.54
N THR A 91 1.59 13.00 15.58
CA THR A 91 0.83 13.39 16.78
C THR A 91 1.44 14.68 17.34
N SER A 92 0.57 15.67 17.52
CA SER A 92 0.81 17.09 17.26
C SER A 92 1.88 17.75 18.14
N TYR A 93 2.45 18.85 17.62
CA TYR A 93 3.18 19.85 18.42
C TYR A 93 2.39 20.24 19.69
N GLU A 94 1.06 20.28 19.62
CA GLU A 94 0.19 20.52 20.77
C GLU A 94 0.23 19.39 21.81
N ALA A 95 0.22 18.12 21.42
CA ALA A 95 0.41 17.01 22.36
C ALA A 95 1.80 17.01 23.03
N ALA A 96 2.82 17.47 22.30
CA ALA A 96 4.17 17.67 22.84
C ALA A 96 4.26 18.89 23.78
N CYS A 97 3.57 20.00 23.46
CA CYS A 97 3.47 21.19 24.31
C CYS A 97 2.66 20.93 25.58
N ASP A 98 1.52 20.25 25.49
CA ASP A 98 0.69 19.85 26.63
C ASP A 98 1.45 18.97 27.62
N ALA A 99 2.27 18.04 27.12
CA ALA A 99 3.13 17.20 27.96
C ALA A 99 4.24 18.01 28.64
N ALA A 100 4.81 19.00 27.95
CA ALA A 100 5.83 19.88 28.50
C ALA A 100 5.29 20.85 29.56
N GLU A 101 4.04 21.31 29.43
CA GLU A 101 3.39 22.15 30.43
C GLU A 101 2.99 21.36 31.69
N ARG A 102 2.50 20.12 31.54
CA ARG A 102 2.14 19.25 32.68
C ARG A 102 3.34 18.74 33.47
N GLY A 103 4.54 18.71 32.89
CA GLY A 103 5.79 18.31 33.56
C GLY A 103 6.47 19.42 34.39
N ARG A 104 5.88 20.62 34.46
CA ARG A 104 6.44 21.80 35.15
C ARG A 104 5.78 22.14 36.50
N VAL A 105 4.89 21.27 37.01
CA VAL A 105 4.23 21.39 38.33
C VAL A 105 4.94 20.53 39.36
#